data_AF-A0A819VV16-F1
#
_entry.id   AF-A0A819VV16-F1
#
_cell.length_a   1.000
_cell.length_b   1.000
_cell.length_c   1.000
_cell.angle_alpha   90.00
_cell.angle_beta   90.00
_cell.angle_gamma   90.00
#
_symmetry.space_group_name_H-M   'P 1'
#
loop_
_entity.id
_entity.type
_entity.pdbx_description
1 polymer ?
#
loop_
_entity_poly.entity_id
_entity_poly.type
_entity_poly.pdbx_seq_one_letter_code
_entity_poly.pdbx_strand_id
1 'polypeptide(L)'
;MWCNQIGDVGTQHLADALQRNTTLTTLCLSNNHIGDVGAQHLADALQYNTSLTTLNLQYNQIGDDGAQRLADALQHNTTLTKLSLSHNQIGDVGVQYLVEALQHNTLLTFIVRINSQICEKTPQYGECFTNSACGCFHMAGAKDDTGVCGFLWPTCSRLVRCNSSDNSCIQPNTICVQHPQCDDFPLCYPVTMIDQNMCPSKTNKINLKWKQNAITAAGGNGQGQQLNQLGFPRGIFIDEKKNIFIADSENHRIVEWKHNAKEGQIIAGGNWQGNQMNQLNEPTDVVVDKQSHSIIIADQGNRRVIQWLNQSQQILISNIDCNGLAMDKHGFIYVSDYGKNAVRRWKMGEYNDGIIVAGGNGEGDHLNQFNHPGFIFVDDDQTVYVSDLNNHRVMKWRKDAKEGRIVAGGNDKGKHLNQLSYPAGLIVDDLSQIYVVDWGNNRVMRWYEGKEEGEFIVGENGGGDESNQLYGPTGLLFDVEENLYVADTANDRIQKFEIIL
;
A
#
# COMPACT_ATOMS: atom_id res chain seq x y z
N MET A 1 26.51 15.85 2.71
CA MET A 1 25.85 17.14 2.39
C MET A 1 24.38 16.84 2.22
N TRP A 2 23.49 17.40 3.04
CA TRP A 2 22.05 17.17 2.91
C TRP A 2 21.41 18.44 2.34
N CYS A 3 20.66 18.30 1.24
CA CYS A 3 19.89 19.35 0.56
C CYS A 3 20.68 20.55 0.01
N ASN A 4 21.46 20.36 -1.06
CA ASN A 4 22.20 21.48 -1.69
C ASN A 4 21.85 21.75 -3.16
N GLN A 5 20.82 21.11 -3.74
CA GLN A 5 20.47 21.24 -5.17
C GLN A 5 21.70 21.07 -6.09
N ILE A 6 22.56 20.08 -5.78
CA ILE A 6 23.83 19.87 -6.49
C ILE A 6 23.59 19.65 -7.99
N GLY A 7 22.57 18.87 -8.35
CA GLY A 7 22.25 18.52 -9.73
C GLY A 7 23.39 17.76 -10.44
N ASP A 8 23.22 17.48 -11.73
CA ASP A 8 24.23 16.74 -12.51
C ASP A 8 25.55 17.52 -12.65
N VAL A 9 25.47 18.84 -12.85
CA VAL A 9 26.65 19.72 -13.01
C VAL A 9 27.47 19.80 -11.72
N GLY A 10 26.83 19.95 -10.57
CA GLY A 10 27.54 19.93 -9.29
C GLY A 10 28.12 18.55 -8.98
N THR A 11 27.45 17.48 -9.45
CA THR A 11 27.91 16.10 -9.31
C THR A 11 29.14 15.84 -10.18
N GLN A 12 29.24 16.45 -11.36
CA GLN A 12 30.43 16.41 -12.21
C GLN A 12 31.67 16.96 -11.46
N HIS A 13 31.57 18.16 -10.90
CA HIS A 13 32.69 18.75 -10.15
C HIS A 13 33.08 17.92 -8.92
N LEU A 14 32.10 17.32 -8.26
CA LEU A 14 32.35 16.43 -7.15
C LEU A 14 33.03 15.12 -7.59
N ALA A 15 32.63 14.56 -8.73
CA ALA A 15 33.24 13.38 -9.33
C ALA A 15 34.71 13.62 -9.72
N ASP A 16 35.00 14.78 -10.33
CA ASP A 16 36.38 15.19 -10.66
C ASP A 16 37.27 15.26 -9.40
N ALA A 17 36.72 15.76 -8.29
CA ALA A 17 37.40 15.81 -7.01
C ALA A 17 37.55 14.41 -6.39
N LEU A 18 36.52 13.58 -6.49
CA LEU A 18 36.49 12.21 -5.97
C LEU A 18 37.52 11.32 -6.66
N GLN A 19 37.73 11.47 -7.96
CA GLN A 19 38.70 10.68 -8.74
C GLN A 19 40.13 10.77 -8.18
N ARG A 20 40.51 11.92 -7.60
CA ARG A 20 41.85 12.16 -7.03
C ARG A 20 41.88 12.02 -5.50
N ASN A 21 40.73 11.85 -4.87
CA ASN A 21 40.65 11.80 -3.42
C ASN A 21 40.96 10.38 -2.92
N THR A 22 41.99 10.25 -2.08
CA THR A 22 42.42 8.95 -1.53
C THR A 22 42.11 8.80 -0.04
N THR A 23 41.33 9.71 0.55
CA THR A 23 41.08 9.75 2.00
C THR A 23 39.62 9.65 2.39
N LEU A 24 38.70 10.05 1.51
CA LEU A 24 37.27 10.07 1.78
C LEU A 24 36.73 8.65 1.68
N THR A 25 36.18 8.17 2.79
CA THR A 25 35.65 6.81 2.92
C THR A 25 34.12 6.74 2.82
N THR A 26 33.43 7.86 3.06
CA THR A 26 31.96 7.95 3.03
C THR A 26 31.51 9.23 2.34
N LEU A 27 30.62 9.10 1.37
CA LEU A 27 30.02 10.21 0.63
C LEU A 27 28.50 10.09 0.63
N CYS A 28 27.82 11.12 1.14
CA CYS A 28 26.36 11.17 1.22
C CYS A 28 25.83 12.32 0.34
N LEU A 29 25.12 11.93 -0.72
CA LEU A 29 24.52 12.77 -1.76
C LEU A 29 23.02 12.54 -1.89
N SER A 30 22.38 12.02 -0.86
CA SER A 30 20.93 11.83 -0.84
C SER A 30 20.17 13.16 -1.02
N ASN A 31 19.08 13.15 -1.80
CA ASN A 31 18.22 14.31 -2.04
C ASN A 31 18.93 15.53 -2.66
N ASN A 32 19.57 15.34 -3.82
CA ASN A 32 20.33 16.37 -4.51
C ASN A 32 19.96 16.57 -6.00
N HIS A 33 18.84 16.01 -6.45
CA HIS A 33 18.35 16.12 -7.84
C HIS A 33 19.37 15.59 -8.87
N ILE A 34 20.08 14.52 -8.53
CA ILE A 34 21.03 13.85 -9.41
C ILE A 34 20.26 12.95 -10.38
N GLY A 35 20.38 13.17 -11.68
CA GLY A 35 19.84 12.33 -12.74
C GLY A 35 20.87 11.35 -13.31
N ASP A 36 20.57 10.76 -14.46
CA ASP A 36 21.44 9.78 -15.13
C ASP A 36 22.82 10.34 -15.50
N VAL A 37 22.87 11.62 -15.89
CA VAL A 37 24.13 12.29 -16.23
C VAL A 37 25.01 12.45 -15.00
N GLY A 38 24.45 12.84 -13.85
CA GLY A 38 25.19 12.91 -12.60
C GLY A 38 25.63 11.53 -12.10
N ALA A 39 24.80 10.51 -12.27
CA ALA A 39 25.16 9.11 -11.97
C ALA A 39 26.32 8.61 -12.85
N GLN A 40 26.34 8.99 -14.13
CA GLN A 40 27.45 8.70 -15.05
C GLN A 40 28.76 9.32 -14.55
N HIS A 41 28.76 10.59 -14.15
CA HIS A 41 29.97 11.22 -13.62
C HIS A 41 30.49 10.53 -12.36
N LEU A 42 29.59 10.11 -11.46
CA LEU A 42 29.98 9.34 -10.28
C LEU A 42 30.55 7.97 -10.66
N ALA A 43 29.97 7.28 -11.65
CA ALA A 43 30.48 6.02 -12.16
C ALA A 43 31.91 6.17 -12.72
N ASP A 44 32.16 7.21 -13.53
CA ASP A 44 33.49 7.51 -14.08
C ASP A 44 34.52 7.74 -12.96
N ALA A 45 34.15 8.44 -11.89
CA ALA A 45 35.03 8.65 -10.73
C ALA A 45 35.28 7.36 -9.93
N LEU A 46 34.25 6.51 -9.77
CA LEU A 46 34.35 5.23 -9.04
C LEU A 46 35.31 4.25 -9.71
N GLN A 47 35.54 4.32 -11.02
CA GLN A 47 36.51 3.45 -11.69
C GLN A 47 37.95 3.66 -11.18
N TYR A 48 38.28 4.84 -10.65
CA TYR A 48 39.64 5.18 -10.20
C TYR A 48 39.74 5.41 -8.70
N ASN A 49 38.62 5.71 -8.02
CA ASN A 49 38.64 5.97 -6.59
C ASN A 49 38.89 4.68 -5.80
N THR A 50 39.91 4.71 -4.94
CA THR A 50 40.35 3.55 -4.14
C THR A 50 40.13 3.72 -2.64
N SER A 51 39.46 4.80 -2.19
CA SER A 51 39.25 5.08 -0.77
C SER A 51 37.78 5.02 -0.34
N LEU A 52 36.85 5.25 -1.26
CA LEU A 52 35.44 5.36 -0.95
C LEU A 52 34.86 3.96 -0.69
N THR A 53 34.31 3.81 0.51
CA THR A 53 33.70 2.55 1.00
C THR A 53 32.19 2.63 1.09
N THR A 54 31.61 3.83 1.20
CA THR A 54 30.16 4.06 1.32
C THR A 54 29.71 5.24 0.45
N LEU A 55 28.73 5.01 -0.42
CA LEU A 55 28.09 6.03 -1.26
C LEU A 55 26.57 5.98 -1.09
N ASN A 56 25.98 7.09 -0.64
CA ASN A 56 24.52 7.23 -0.51
C ASN A 56 23.99 8.19 -1.58
N LEU A 57 23.14 7.66 -2.48
CA LEU A 57 22.46 8.36 -3.57
C LEU A 57 20.92 8.28 -3.46
N GLN A 58 20.39 8.03 -2.26
CA GLN A 58 18.95 7.90 -2.05
C GLN A 58 18.18 9.19 -2.39
N TYR A 59 16.90 9.09 -2.78
CA TYR A 59 16.04 10.25 -3.08
C TYR A 59 16.62 11.15 -4.19
N ASN A 60 17.05 10.57 -5.30
CA ASN A 60 17.51 11.30 -6.49
C ASN A 60 16.64 10.92 -7.70
N GLN A 61 17.05 11.28 -8.91
CA GLN A 61 16.30 11.11 -10.16
C GLN A 61 17.02 10.15 -11.13
N ILE A 62 17.79 9.20 -10.60
CA ILE A 62 18.56 8.23 -11.39
C ILE A 62 17.60 7.20 -11.99
N GLY A 63 17.61 7.05 -13.31
CA GLY A 63 16.87 6.05 -14.09
C GLY A 63 17.72 4.82 -14.45
N ASP A 64 17.23 4.04 -15.42
CA ASP A 64 17.89 2.80 -15.88
C ASP A 64 19.27 3.05 -16.49
N ASP A 65 19.42 4.15 -17.25
CA ASP A 65 20.69 4.51 -17.89
C ASP A 65 21.77 4.86 -16.85
N GLY A 66 21.42 5.65 -15.83
CA GLY A 66 22.34 5.98 -14.74
C GLY A 66 22.67 4.77 -13.86
N ALA A 67 21.70 3.87 -13.65
CA ALA A 67 21.92 2.60 -12.98
C ALA A 67 22.88 1.69 -13.75
N GLN A 68 22.76 1.61 -15.08
CA GLN A 68 23.70 0.89 -15.94
C GLN A 68 25.13 1.44 -15.80
N ARG A 69 25.31 2.76 -15.84
CA ARG A 69 26.63 3.38 -15.69
C ARG A 69 27.27 3.03 -14.35
N LEU A 70 26.49 3.11 -13.27
CA LEU A 70 26.95 2.71 -11.95
C LEU A 70 27.33 1.22 -11.93
N ALA A 71 26.52 0.34 -12.52
CA ALA A 71 26.80 -1.09 -12.61
C ALA A 71 28.15 -1.37 -13.30
N ASP A 72 28.42 -0.77 -14.45
CA ASP A 72 29.67 -0.93 -15.19
C ASP A 72 30.90 -0.54 -14.36
N ALA A 73 30.80 0.55 -13.59
CA ALA A 73 31.88 0.98 -12.69
C ALA A 73 32.07 0.02 -11.51
N LEU A 74 30.99 -0.55 -10.97
CA LEU A 74 31.03 -1.48 -9.84
C LEU A 74 31.66 -2.81 -10.19
N GLN A 75 31.63 -3.25 -11.45
CA GLN A 75 32.35 -4.45 -11.89
C GLN A 75 33.87 -4.36 -11.66
N HIS A 76 34.41 -3.15 -11.59
CA HIS A 76 35.85 -2.88 -11.48
C HIS A 76 36.24 -2.26 -10.14
N ASN A 77 35.33 -1.57 -9.46
CA ASN A 77 35.62 -0.91 -8.18
C ASN A 77 35.68 -1.92 -7.01
N THR A 78 36.85 -2.13 -6.43
CA THR A 78 37.03 -3.12 -5.34
C THR A 78 36.93 -2.54 -3.92
N THR A 79 36.61 -1.26 -3.77
CA THR A 79 36.73 -0.55 -2.47
C THR A 79 35.40 -0.12 -1.90
N LEU A 80 34.41 0.14 -2.76
CA LEU A 80 33.05 0.44 -2.35
C LEU A 80 32.44 -0.83 -1.76
N THR A 81 31.94 -0.72 -0.54
CA THR A 81 31.30 -1.82 0.18
C THR A 81 29.82 -1.55 0.41
N LYS A 82 29.36 -0.29 0.28
CA LYS A 82 27.98 0.12 0.51
C LYS A 82 27.55 1.13 -0.54
N LEU A 83 26.50 0.80 -1.28
CA LEU A 83 25.84 1.70 -2.22
C LEU A 83 24.34 1.73 -1.93
N SER A 84 23.79 2.93 -1.73
CA SER A 84 22.36 3.14 -1.48
C SER A 84 21.70 3.91 -2.61
N LEU A 85 20.78 3.29 -3.35
CA LEU A 85 20.05 3.87 -4.50
C LEU A 85 18.53 3.96 -4.28
N SER A 86 18.04 3.74 -3.06
CA SER A 86 16.60 3.79 -2.75
C SER A 86 15.93 5.11 -3.18
N HIS A 87 14.67 5.05 -3.60
CA HIS A 87 13.90 6.23 -4.00
C HIS A 87 14.54 7.01 -5.16
N ASN A 88 14.93 6.28 -6.21
CA ASN A 88 15.30 6.80 -7.53
C ASN A 88 14.27 6.33 -8.58
N GLN A 89 14.48 6.68 -9.85
CA GLN A 89 13.61 6.34 -10.98
C GLN A 89 14.08 5.08 -11.74
N ILE A 90 14.85 4.22 -11.06
CA ILE A 90 15.37 2.97 -11.63
C ILE A 90 14.19 2.00 -11.83
N GLY A 91 14.07 1.43 -13.02
CA GLY A 91 13.12 0.39 -13.39
C GLY A 91 13.79 -0.99 -13.47
N ASP A 92 13.05 -1.95 -14.02
CA ASP A 92 13.47 -3.35 -14.13
C ASP A 92 14.82 -3.53 -14.84
N VAL A 93 15.02 -2.79 -15.93
CA VAL A 93 16.23 -2.87 -16.76
C VAL A 93 17.46 -2.41 -15.97
N GLY A 94 17.35 -1.29 -15.25
CA GLY A 94 18.43 -0.78 -14.40
C GLY A 94 18.77 -1.72 -13.24
N VAL A 95 17.77 -2.39 -12.65
CA VAL A 95 17.99 -3.42 -11.62
C VAL A 95 18.82 -4.56 -12.18
N GLN A 96 18.50 -5.01 -13.39
CA GLN A 96 19.19 -6.14 -14.02
C GLN A 96 20.68 -5.84 -14.19
N TYR A 97 21.04 -4.65 -14.67
CA TYR A 97 22.44 -4.23 -14.78
C TYR A 97 23.15 -4.25 -13.42
N LEU A 98 22.51 -3.68 -12.39
CA LEU A 98 23.07 -3.62 -11.04
C LEU A 98 23.28 -5.01 -10.43
N VAL A 99 22.34 -5.94 -10.64
CA VAL A 99 22.46 -7.34 -10.21
C VAL A 99 23.60 -8.05 -10.92
N GLU A 100 23.75 -7.86 -12.23
CA GLU A 100 24.84 -8.45 -13.01
C GLU A 100 26.21 -7.99 -12.49
N ALA A 101 26.37 -6.70 -12.16
CA ALA A 101 27.59 -6.18 -11.59
C ALA A 101 27.96 -6.83 -10.23
N LEU A 102 26.97 -7.17 -9.41
CA LEU A 102 27.18 -7.79 -8.10
C LEU A 102 27.63 -9.25 -8.20
N GLN A 103 27.35 -9.94 -9.30
CA GLN A 103 27.90 -11.28 -9.56
C GLN A 103 29.42 -11.25 -9.71
N HIS A 104 30.01 -10.10 -10.03
CA HIS A 104 31.44 -9.94 -10.24
C HIS A 104 32.13 -9.27 -9.04
N ASN A 105 31.36 -8.61 -8.16
CA ASN A 105 31.88 -7.89 -7.00
C ASN A 105 31.37 -8.46 -5.68
N THR A 106 32.16 -9.34 -5.05
CA THR A 106 31.78 -10.06 -3.82
C THR A 106 31.93 -9.23 -2.53
N LEU A 107 32.42 -7.98 -2.62
CA LEU A 107 32.65 -7.12 -1.45
C LEU A 107 31.55 -6.07 -1.25
N LEU A 108 30.71 -5.84 -2.26
CA LEU A 108 29.64 -4.87 -2.21
C LEU A 108 28.40 -5.42 -1.50
N THR A 109 28.01 -4.76 -0.41
CA THR A 109 26.66 -4.84 0.14
C THR A 109 25.80 -3.78 -0.55
N PHE A 110 24.86 -4.24 -1.37
CA PHE A 110 24.00 -3.41 -2.19
C PHE A 110 22.67 -3.15 -1.46
N ILE A 111 22.33 -1.88 -1.21
CA ILE A 111 21.04 -1.50 -0.62
C ILE A 111 20.25 -0.72 -1.64
N VAL A 112 19.40 -1.43 -2.36
CA VAL A 112 18.70 -0.86 -3.49
C VAL A 112 17.23 -1.17 -3.37
N ARG A 113 16.47 -0.14 -3.02
CA ARG A 113 15.01 -0.17 -3.03
C ARG A 113 14.58 0.24 -4.42
N ILE A 114 14.27 -0.75 -5.26
CA ILE A 114 13.68 -0.55 -6.58
C ILE A 114 12.34 -1.27 -6.59
N ASN A 115 11.31 -0.61 -7.11
CA ASN A 115 10.06 -1.27 -7.46
C ASN A 115 10.27 -2.02 -8.79
N SER A 116 10.75 -3.25 -8.70
CA SER A 116 10.97 -4.12 -9.86
C SER A 116 10.77 -5.59 -9.54
N GLN A 117 10.09 -6.32 -10.42
CA GLN A 117 9.84 -7.77 -10.30
C GLN A 117 11.09 -8.64 -10.55
N ILE A 118 12.20 -8.07 -11.02
CA ILE A 118 13.42 -8.82 -11.37
C ILE A 118 14.21 -9.26 -10.12
N CYS A 119 14.13 -8.50 -9.04
CA CYS A 119 14.84 -8.76 -7.78
C CYS A 119 14.51 -10.11 -7.11
N GLU A 120 13.32 -10.68 -7.35
CA GLU A 120 12.91 -11.97 -6.74
C GLU A 120 13.73 -13.17 -7.27
N LYS A 121 14.45 -13.02 -8.39
CA LYS A 121 15.16 -14.13 -9.06
C LYS A 121 16.64 -14.26 -8.68
N THR A 122 17.21 -13.36 -7.88
CA THR A 122 18.64 -13.39 -7.48
C THR A 122 18.85 -13.02 -6.01
N PRO A 123 18.54 -13.91 -5.04
CA PRO A 123 18.58 -13.61 -3.60
C PRO A 123 19.98 -13.47 -2.99
N GLN A 124 21.04 -13.75 -3.76
CA GLN A 124 22.41 -13.86 -3.25
C GLN A 124 23.19 -12.54 -3.26
N TYR A 125 22.63 -11.46 -3.84
CA TYR A 125 23.42 -10.27 -4.18
C TYR A 125 22.91 -8.93 -3.60
N GLY A 126 21.84 -8.91 -2.80
CA GLY A 126 21.40 -7.69 -2.10
C GLY A 126 19.99 -7.81 -1.54
N GLU A 127 19.70 -7.06 -0.48
CA GLU A 127 18.35 -6.96 0.08
C GLU A 127 17.49 -6.06 -0.82
N CYS A 128 16.76 -6.68 -1.74
CA CYS A 128 15.69 -6.00 -2.47
C CYS A 128 14.41 -6.02 -1.61
N PHE A 129 13.92 -4.83 -1.24
CA PHE A 129 12.60 -4.67 -0.65
C PHE A 129 11.66 -4.09 -1.70
N THR A 130 10.70 -4.88 -2.15
CA THR A 130 9.57 -4.44 -2.98
C THR A 130 8.54 -3.76 -2.09
N ASN A 131 7.98 -2.64 -2.55
CA ASN A 131 6.63 -2.28 -2.16
C ASN A 131 5.69 -3.22 -2.91
N SER A 132 4.72 -3.79 -2.19
CA SER A 132 3.66 -4.68 -2.65
C SER A 132 4.03 -6.11 -3.07
N ALA A 133 3.32 -7.04 -2.45
CA ALA A 133 3.37 -8.48 -2.65
C ALA A 133 2.66 -8.97 -3.91
N CYS A 134 3.13 -10.07 -4.49
CA CYS A 134 2.29 -11.23 -4.83
C CYS A 134 3.16 -12.41 -5.26
N GLY A 135 3.33 -13.39 -4.36
CA GLY A 135 3.64 -14.75 -4.76
C GLY A 135 2.33 -15.52 -4.98
N CYS A 136 2.30 -16.38 -6.02
CA CYS A 136 1.63 -17.69 -5.95
C CYS A 136 2.14 -18.64 -7.05
N PHE A 137 2.91 -19.65 -6.60
CA PHE A 137 2.99 -21.07 -6.97
C PHE A 137 2.82 -21.61 -8.42
N HIS A 138 3.90 -22.31 -8.85
CA HIS A 138 3.99 -23.63 -9.54
C HIS A 138 2.85 -24.12 -10.47
N MET A 139 3.19 -24.34 -11.76
CA MET A 139 2.95 -25.63 -12.44
C MET A 139 3.98 -25.89 -13.55
N ALA A 140 4.40 -27.14 -13.65
CA ALA A 140 5.29 -27.66 -14.68
C ALA A 140 4.55 -27.91 -16.00
N GLY A 141 5.22 -27.61 -17.12
CA GLY A 141 5.14 -28.31 -18.40
C GLY A 141 3.85 -28.19 -19.23
N ALA A 142 3.91 -27.42 -20.33
CA ALA A 142 3.41 -27.82 -21.65
C ALA A 142 3.90 -26.82 -22.71
N LYS A 143 4.45 -27.33 -23.82
CA LYS A 143 4.55 -26.62 -25.10
C LYS A 143 3.27 -26.92 -25.91
N ASP A 144 2.73 -25.91 -26.58
CA ASP A 144 2.23 -25.93 -27.96
C ASP A 144 2.12 -24.45 -28.43
N ASP A 145 2.48 -23.99 -29.63
CA ASP A 145 2.34 -24.46 -31.01
C ASP A 145 0.88 -24.69 -31.45
N THR A 146 0.11 -23.60 -31.64
CA THR A 146 -0.70 -23.28 -32.86
C THR A 146 -1.86 -22.29 -32.60
N GLY A 147 -1.94 -21.20 -33.38
CA GLY A 147 -3.23 -20.80 -33.97
C GLY A 147 -4.04 -19.61 -33.41
N VAL A 148 -3.57 -18.39 -33.69
CA VAL A 148 -4.29 -17.20 -34.22
C VAL A 148 -5.75 -16.89 -33.81
N CYS A 149 -5.96 -15.67 -33.30
CA CYS A 149 -7.04 -14.72 -33.66
C CYS A 149 -6.39 -13.31 -33.68
N GLY A 150 -6.42 -12.45 -34.70
CA GLY A 150 -7.35 -12.30 -35.81
C GLY A 150 -8.03 -10.93 -35.80
N PHE A 151 -7.28 -9.81 -35.78
CA PHE A 151 -7.76 -8.50 -36.25
C PHE A 151 -6.68 -7.82 -37.09
N LEU A 152 -7.02 -7.56 -38.35
CA LEU A 152 -6.19 -6.92 -39.37
C LEU A 152 -5.83 -5.48 -38.99
N TRP A 153 -4.58 -5.25 -38.61
CA TRP A 153 -3.94 -3.93 -38.68
C TRP A 153 -2.89 -3.98 -39.81
N PRO A 154 -2.66 -2.90 -40.57
CA PRO A 154 -1.84 -2.94 -41.77
C PRO A 154 -0.40 -3.30 -41.40
N THR A 155 0.16 -4.26 -42.14
CA THR A 155 1.52 -4.81 -42.02
C THR A 155 2.60 -3.75 -41.70
N CYS A 156 3.45 -4.01 -40.69
CA CYS A 156 4.65 -3.22 -40.28
C CYS A 156 5.63 -2.91 -41.44
N SER A 157 5.40 -3.44 -42.65
CA SER A 157 6.17 -3.19 -43.88
C SER A 157 5.93 -1.84 -44.56
N ARG A 158 4.97 -1.03 -44.09
CA ARG A 158 4.69 0.32 -44.65
C ARG A 158 5.11 1.49 -43.74
N LEU A 159 5.64 1.21 -42.55
CA LEU A 159 6.04 2.24 -41.58
C LEU A 159 7.55 2.51 -41.64
N VAL A 160 7.93 3.78 -41.46
CA VAL A 160 9.32 4.23 -41.47
C VAL A 160 9.98 3.88 -40.14
N ARG A 161 11.09 3.14 -40.21
CA ARG A 161 11.88 2.74 -39.04
C ARG A 161 12.67 3.92 -38.48
N CYS A 162 12.89 3.91 -37.17
CA CYS A 162 13.76 4.90 -36.55
C CYS A 162 15.22 4.69 -36.97
N ASN A 163 15.98 5.79 -36.96
CA ASN A 163 17.41 5.72 -37.18
C ASN A 163 18.08 5.01 -35.99
N SER A 164 18.87 3.98 -36.28
CA SER A 164 19.45 3.08 -35.27
C SER A 164 20.52 3.72 -34.39
N SER A 165 21.06 4.88 -34.78
CA SER A 165 22.12 5.57 -34.04
C SER A 165 21.62 6.58 -33.01
N ASP A 166 20.40 7.10 -33.19
CA ASP A 166 19.88 8.22 -32.39
C ASP A 166 18.37 8.16 -32.11
N ASN A 167 17.70 7.08 -32.50
CA ASN A 167 16.24 6.89 -32.38
C ASN A 167 15.43 8.07 -32.93
N SER A 168 15.95 8.79 -33.93
CA SER A 168 15.24 9.90 -34.56
C SER A 168 14.43 9.44 -35.77
N CYS A 169 13.37 10.19 -36.04
CA CYS A 169 12.50 9.99 -37.20
C CYS A 169 12.81 11.02 -38.27
N ILE A 170 12.95 10.57 -39.52
CA ILE A 170 13.32 11.43 -40.65
C ILE A 170 12.23 12.47 -40.96
N GLN A 171 10.97 12.18 -40.64
CA GLN A 171 9.86 13.11 -40.88
C GLN A 171 9.63 14.06 -39.69
N PRO A 172 9.44 15.37 -39.93
CA PRO A 172 9.12 16.34 -38.87
C PRO A 172 7.81 15.98 -38.16
N ASN A 173 7.72 16.24 -36.85
CA ASN A 173 6.56 15.95 -36.00
C ASN A 173 6.18 14.46 -35.93
N THR A 174 7.19 13.58 -35.98
CA THR A 174 7.03 12.16 -35.65
C THR A 174 8.00 11.76 -34.53
N ILE A 175 7.60 10.81 -33.69
CA ILE A 175 8.41 10.30 -32.59
C ILE A 175 8.62 8.80 -32.70
N CYS A 176 9.77 8.35 -32.19
CA CYS A 176 10.17 6.97 -32.22
C CYS A 176 9.60 6.23 -31.00
N VAL A 177 8.75 5.22 -31.23
CA VAL A 177 8.03 4.49 -30.16
C VAL A 177 8.15 2.99 -30.39
N GLN A 178 8.43 2.24 -29.31
CA GLN A 178 8.44 0.79 -29.33
C GLN A 178 6.99 0.27 -29.38
N HIS A 179 6.62 -0.45 -30.44
CA HIS A 179 5.26 -0.97 -30.58
C HIS A 179 5.16 -2.40 -30.00
N PRO A 180 4.20 -2.70 -29.12
CA PRO A 180 4.12 -3.97 -28.38
C PRO A 180 3.75 -5.21 -29.22
N GLN A 181 3.73 -5.10 -30.56
CA GLN A 181 3.49 -6.22 -31.49
C GLN A 181 4.55 -6.34 -32.60
N CYS A 182 5.53 -5.43 -32.65
CA CYS A 182 6.65 -5.50 -33.58
C CYS A 182 7.92 -5.46 -32.71
N ASP A 183 8.32 -6.64 -32.21
CA ASP A 183 9.34 -6.81 -31.17
C ASP A 183 10.78 -6.51 -31.62
N ASP A 184 11.00 -6.31 -32.93
CA ASP A 184 12.36 -6.25 -33.45
C ASP A 184 12.93 -4.82 -33.50
N PHE A 185 12.14 -3.73 -33.70
CA PHE A 185 12.66 -2.34 -33.78
C PHE A 185 11.58 -1.25 -33.54
N PRO A 186 11.93 -0.09 -32.95
CA PRO A 186 11.01 1.03 -32.76
C PRO A 186 10.63 1.76 -34.07
N LEU A 187 9.42 2.32 -34.12
CA LEU A 187 8.81 2.90 -35.32
C LEU A 187 8.41 4.36 -35.14
N CYS A 188 8.37 5.12 -36.24
CA CYS A 188 8.04 6.53 -36.26
C CYS A 188 6.53 6.80 -36.35
N TYR A 189 5.95 7.45 -35.33
CA TYR A 189 4.54 7.82 -35.26
C TYR A 189 4.32 9.34 -35.30
N PRO A 190 3.31 9.85 -36.02
CA PRO A 190 2.93 11.26 -35.96
C PRO A 190 2.53 11.68 -34.54
N VAL A 191 3.06 12.81 -34.07
CA VAL A 191 2.77 13.36 -32.73
C VAL A 191 1.27 13.65 -32.54
N THR A 192 0.51 13.85 -33.62
CA THR A 192 -0.94 14.07 -33.59
C THR A 192 -1.77 12.83 -33.26
N MET A 193 -1.16 11.63 -33.22
CA MET A 193 -1.82 10.37 -32.83
C MET A 193 -1.64 10.03 -31.34
N ILE A 194 -0.88 10.86 -30.59
CA ILE A 194 -0.73 10.74 -29.15
C ILE A 194 -1.90 11.49 -28.49
N ASP A 195 -3.09 10.94 -28.62
CA ASP A 195 -4.22 11.36 -27.81
C ASP A 195 -4.09 10.76 -26.40
N GLN A 196 -4.63 11.45 -25.40
CA GLN A 196 -4.36 11.35 -23.96
C GLN A 196 -4.77 10.04 -23.25
N ASN A 197 -4.70 8.86 -23.89
CA ASN A 197 -5.35 7.65 -23.37
C ASN A 197 -4.49 6.36 -23.37
N MET A 198 -3.19 6.40 -23.05
CA MET A 198 -2.41 5.14 -22.89
C MET A 198 -1.42 5.04 -21.72
N CYS A 199 -1.52 5.90 -20.70
CA CYS A 199 -1.03 5.58 -19.35
C CYS A 199 -1.95 6.29 -18.34
N PRO A 200 -2.70 5.58 -17.48
CA PRO A 200 -3.44 6.25 -16.40
C PRO A 200 -2.42 6.94 -15.49
N SER A 201 -2.60 8.25 -15.35
CA SER A 201 -1.78 9.12 -14.52
C SER A 201 -1.74 8.60 -13.07
N LYS A 202 -0.54 8.33 -12.55
CA LYS A 202 -0.32 8.27 -11.09
C LYS A 202 -0.62 9.66 -10.56
N THR A 203 -1.76 9.81 -9.91
CA THR A 203 -2.15 11.00 -9.17
C THR A 203 -1.08 11.37 -8.16
N ASN A 204 -0.82 12.67 -8.04
CA ASN A 204 0.08 13.22 -7.03
C ASN A 204 -0.59 13.05 -5.65
N LYS A 205 -0.40 11.87 -5.01
CA LYS A 205 -1.06 11.46 -3.74
C LYS A 205 -0.89 12.44 -2.56
N ILE A 206 -0.02 13.44 -2.69
CA ILE A 206 0.27 14.43 -1.64
C ILE A 206 -0.95 15.32 -1.33
N ASN A 207 -1.87 15.52 -2.27
CA ASN A 207 -3.02 16.41 -2.12
C ASN A 207 -4.34 15.77 -2.50
N LEU A 208 -4.54 14.49 -2.17
CA LEU A 208 -5.84 13.86 -2.37
C LEU A 208 -6.92 14.66 -1.65
N LYS A 209 -7.96 15.00 -2.41
CA LYS A 209 -9.18 15.64 -1.93
C LYS A 209 -10.35 14.82 -2.43
N TRP A 210 -11.43 14.82 -1.67
CA TRP A 210 -12.65 14.11 -2.02
C TRP A 210 -13.81 15.08 -2.12
N LYS A 211 -14.75 14.77 -3.03
CA LYS A 211 -16.05 15.44 -3.07
C LYS A 211 -16.70 15.30 -1.70
N GLN A 212 -17.38 16.35 -1.26
CA GLN A 212 -18.02 16.36 0.06
C GLN A 212 -19.38 15.67 0.06
N ASN A 213 -20.03 15.55 -1.10
CA ASN A 213 -21.23 14.74 -1.27
C ASN A 213 -20.81 13.33 -1.68
N ALA A 214 -21.20 12.33 -0.89
CA ALA A 214 -21.04 10.93 -1.20
C ALA A 214 -22.16 10.40 -2.12
N ILE A 215 -21.84 9.25 -2.72
CA ILE A 215 -22.78 8.37 -3.41
C ILE A 215 -22.92 7.11 -2.56
N THR A 216 -24.16 6.70 -2.27
CA THR A 216 -24.41 5.43 -1.58
C THR A 216 -23.96 4.27 -2.46
N ALA A 217 -22.91 3.56 -2.03
CA ALA A 217 -22.33 2.43 -2.76
C ALA A 217 -23.01 1.10 -2.43
N ALA A 218 -23.54 0.96 -1.20
CA ALA A 218 -24.27 -0.20 -0.72
C ALA A 218 -25.24 0.20 0.40
N GLY A 219 -26.35 -0.52 0.54
CA GLY A 219 -27.38 -0.24 1.55
C GLY A 219 -28.19 1.03 1.28
N GLY A 220 -28.60 1.73 2.35
CA GLY A 220 -29.35 2.99 2.27
C GLY A 220 -30.84 2.84 1.90
N ASN A 221 -31.37 1.61 1.85
CA ASN A 221 -32.78 1.32 1.59
C ASN A 221 -33.55 1.03 2.91
N GLY A 222 -33.14 1.69 4.00
CA GLY A 222 -33.57 1.41 5.36
C GLY A 222 -32.93 0.16 5.96
N GLN A 223 -32.97 0.07 7.29
CA GLN A 223 -32.50 -1.07 8.05
C GLN A 223 -33.32 -2.33 7.71
N GLY A 224 -32.65 -3.45 7.45
CA GLY A 224 -33.34 -4.73 7.26
C GLY A 224 -32.50 -5.83 6.65
N GLN A 225 -33.14 -6.99 6.46
CA GLN A 225 -32.48 -8.24 6.02
C GLN A 225 -32.57 -8.50 4.51
N GLN A 226 -33.23 -7.64 3.74
CA GLN A 226 -33.27 -7.78 2.28
C GLN A 226 -31.86 -7.63 1.68
N LEU A 227 -31.66 -8.10 0.45
CA LEU A 227 -30.34 -8.08 -0.20
C LEU A 227 -29.86 -6.67 -0.55
N ASN A 228 -30.77 -5.71 -0.67
CA ASN A 228 -30.48 -4.30 -0.87
C ASN A 228 -30.46 -3.48 0.44
N GLN A 229 -30.59 -4.13 1.60
CA GLN A 229 -30.60 -3.51 2.92
C GLN A 229 -29.40 -3.99 3.74
N LEU A 230 -28.91 -3.12 4.63
CA LEU A 230 -27.90 -3.42 5.63
C LEU A 230 -28.49 -3.13 7.02
N GLY A 231 -27.84 -3.63 8.06
CA GLY A 231 -28.16 -3.41 9.46
C GLY A 231 -26.86 -3.21 10.24
N PHE A 232 -26.58 -1.95 10.57
CA PHE A 232 -25.40 -1.53 11.31
C PHE A 232 -24.08 -2.03 10.67
N PRO A 233 -23.79 -1.70 9.40
CA PRO A 233 -22.59 -2.18 8.73
C PRO A 233 -21.32 -1.61 9.39
N ARG A 234 -20.36 -2.48 9.71
CA ARG A 234 -19.14 -2.09 10.43
C ARG A 234 -17.90 -2.15 9.55
N GLY A 235 -17.06 -3.17 9.72
CA GLY A 235 -15.87 -3.34 8.91
C GLY A 235 -16.21 -3.62 7.46
N ILE A 236 -15.39 -3.06 6.58
CA ILE A 236 -15.49 -3.22 5.13
C ILE A 236 -14.14 -3.65 4.58
N PHE A 237 -14.17 -4.35 3.46
CA PHE A 237 -13.00 -4.65 2.65
C PHE A 237 -13.35 -4.43 1.18
N ILE A 238 -12.42 -3.91 0.38
CA ILE A 238 -12.64 -3.67 -1.05
C ILE A 238 -11.55 -4.40 -1.83
N ASP A 239 -11.97 -5.21 -2.80
CA ASP A 239 -11.04 -5.92 -3.68
C ASP A 239 -10.62 -5.08 -4.90
N GLU A 240 -9.68 -5.60 -5.70
CA GLU A 240 -9.17 -4.93 -6.90
C GLU A 240 -10.23 -4.76 -8.00
N LYS A 241 -11.35 -5.49 -7.92
CA LYS A 241 -12.51 -5.37 -8.82
C LYS A 241 -13.56 -4.39 -8.28
N LYS A 242 -13.27 -3.71 -7.16
CA LYS A 242 -14.17 -2.80 -6.44
C LYS A 242 -15.43 -3.47 -5.89
N ASN A 243 -15.36 -4.77 -5.60
CA ASN A 243 -16.40 -5.45 -4.83
C ASN A 243 -16.20 -5.11 -3.36
N ILE A 244 -17.29 -4.78 -2.67
CA ILE A 244 -17.29 -4.39 -1.26
C ILE A 244 -17.76 -5.57 -0.43
N PHE A 245 -16.92 -6.04 0.47
CA PHE A 245 -17.23 -7.06 1.46
C PHE A 245 -17.57 -6.34 2.76
N ILE A 246 -18.78 -6.56 3.27
CA ILE A 246 -19.35 -5.77 4.36
C ILE A 246 -19.70 -6.70 5.52
N ALA A 247 -19.17 -6.40 6.71
CA ALA A 247 -19.67 -6.96 7.95
C ALA A 247 -21.02 -6.31 8.30
N ASP A 248 -22.10 -6.98 7.93
CA ASP A 248 -23.48 -6.55 8.16
C ASP A 248 -23.92 -7.05 9.54
N SER A 249 -23.49 -6.32 10.57
CA SER A 249 -23.34 -6.83 11.94
C SER A 249 -24.66 -7.27 12.57
N GLU A 250 -25.70 -6.44 12.50
CA GLU A 250 -27.01 -6.76 13.12
C GLU A 250 -27.76 -7.84 12.34
N ASN A 251 -27.49 -7.97 11.05
CA ASN A 251 -28.04 -9.07 10.23
C ASN A 251 -27.21 -10.35 10.35
N HIS A 252 -26.12 -10.33 11.12
CA HIS A 252 -25.25 -11.47 11.41
C HIS A 252 -24.77 -12.19 10.14
N ARG A 253 -24.28 -11.40 9.19
CA ARG A 253 -23.86 -11.89 7.87
C ARG A 253 -22.72 -11.06 7.29
N ILE A 254 -22.02 -11.64 6.32
CA ILE A 254 -21.13 -10.90 5.42
C ILE A 254 -21.79 -10.84 4.05
N VAL A 255 -21.85 -9.63 3.50
CA VAL A 255 -22.44 -9.35 2.19
C VAL A 255 -21.34 -8.90 1.24
N GLU A 256 -21.27 -9.50 0.05
CA GLU A 256 -20.49 -9.01 -1.08
C GLU A 256 -21.38 -8.14 -1.96
N TRP A 257 -21.00 -6.88 -2.16
CA TRP A 257 -21.65 -5.96 -3.06
C TRP A 257 -20.76 -5.72 -4.27
N LYS A 258 -21.17 -6.24 -5.43
CA LYS A 258 -20.40 -6.07 -6.67
C LYS A 258 -20.42 -4.63 -7.14
N HIS A 259 -19.37 -4.23 -7.85
CA HIS A 259 -19.26 -2.86 -8.38
C HIS A 259 -20.53 -2.47 -9.18
N ASN A 260 -21.18 -1.38 -8.78
CA ASN A 260 -22.45 -0.86 -9.34
C ASN A 260 -23.67 -1.80 -9.23
N ALA A 261 -23.63 -2.83 -8.40
CA ALA A 261 -24.80 -3.65 -8.11
C ALA A 261 -25.83 -2.86 -7.28
N LYS A 262 -27.11 -3.24 -7.38
CA LYS A 262 -28.22 -2.64 -6.60
C LYS A 262 -28.54 -3.40 -5.32
N GLU A 263 -28.04 -4.61 -5.21
CA GLU A 263 -28.23 -5.52 -4.09
C GLU A 263 -26.94 -6.33 -3.90
N GLY A 264 -26.68 -6.73 -2.66
CA GLY A 264 -25.57 -7.57 -2.30
C GLY A 264 -25.91 -9.06 -2.35
N GLN A 265 -24.87 -9.87 -2.23
CA GLN A 265 -24.97 -11.32 -2.12
C GLN A 265 -24.45 -11.76 -0.76
N ILE A 266 -25.20 -12.59 -0.04
CA ILE A 266 -24.72 -13.17 1.21
C ILE A 266 -23.63 -14.19 0.89
N ILE A 267 -22.43 -13.96 1.43
CA ILE A 267 -21.28 -14.86 1.25
C ILE A 267 -20.91 -15.58 2.55
N ALA A 268 -21.30 -15.03 3.71
CA ALA A 268 -21.23 -15.72 4.99
C ALA A 268 -22.37 -15.37 5.96
N GLY A 269 -22.71 -16.31 6.84
CA GLY A 269 -23.83 -16.18 7.78
C GLY A 269 -25.19 -16.06 7.08
N GLY A 270 -26.07 -15.21 7.62
CA GLY A 270 -27.40 -14.94 7.04
C GLY A 270 -28.46 -16.00 7.34
N ASN A 271 -28.14 -16.98 8.18
CA ASN A 271 -29.00 -18.07 8.64
C ASN A 271 -29.32 -17.92 10.14
N TRP A 272 -29.68 -16.68 10.52
CA TRP A 272 -29.94 -16.22 11.88
C TRP A 272 -28.70 -16.14 12.78
N GLN A 273 -28.85 -15.39 13.88
CA GLN A 273 -27.87 -15.32 14.95
C GLN A 273 -27.59 -16.72 15.49
N GLY A 274 -26.32 -17.06 15.68
CA GLY A 274 -25.93 -18.29 16.36
C GLY A 274 -24.44 -18.56 16.31
N ASN A 275 -24.03 -19.71 16.86
CA ASN A 275 -22.62 -20.07 17.03
C ASN A 275 -22.19 -21.30 16.23
N GLN A 276 -23.07 -21.87 15.40
CA GLN A 276 -22.73 -22.97 14.49
C GLN A 276 -21.65 -22.53 13.47
N MET A 277 -21.01 -23.48 12.79
CA MET A 277 -19.92 -23.19 11.84
C MET A 277 -20.36 -22.32 10.66
N ASN A 278 -21.64 -22.41 10.27
CA ASN A 278 -22.24 -21.62 9.20
C ASN A 278 -23.02 -20.40 9.71
N GLN A 279 -23.04 -20.13 11.03
CA GLN A 279 -23.71 -18.99 11.63
C GLN A 279 -22.69 -17.94 12.09
N LEU A 280 -23.09 -16.68 12.09
CA LEU A 280 -22.34 -15.58 12.69
C LEU A 280 -23.19 -14.94 13.80
N ASN A 281 -22.53 -14.15 14.64
CA ASN A 281 -23.15 -13.36 15.68
C ASN A 281 -22.38 -12.04 15.80
N GLU A 282 -23.01 -10.97 15.32
CA GLU A 282 -22.44 -9.61 15.31
C GLU A 282 -21.00 -9.54 14.75
N PRO A 283 -20.78 -9.95 13.49
CA PRO A 283 -19.46 -9.84 12.88
C PRO A 283 -19.03 -8.37 12.82
N THR A 284 -17.80 -8.07 13.17
CA THR A 284 -17.33 -6.68 13.34
C THR A 284 -16.47 -6.20 12.19
N ASP A 285 -15.75 -7.15 11.59
CA ASP A 285 -14.76 -6.88 10.58
C ASP A 285 -14.54 -8.09 9.67
N VAL A 286 -14.07 -7.82 8.46
CA VAL A 286 -13.85 -8.83 7.41
C VAL A 286 -12.63 -8.47 6.58
N VAL A 287 -11.80 -9.46 6.29
CA VAL A 287 -10.68 -9.34 5.35
C VAL A 287 -10.70 -10.52 4.38
N VAL A 288 -10.19 -10.31 3.17
CA VAL A 288 -10.07 -11.36 2.15
C VAL A 288 -8.61 -11.79 2.05
N ASP A 289 -8.37 -13.10 2.17
CA ASP A 289 -7.07 -13.66 1.85
C ASP A 289 -6.93 -13.82 0.34
N LYS A 290 -6.08 -12.98 -0.26
CA LYS A 290 -5.83 -12.96 -1.70
C LYS A 290 -5.22 -14.27 -2.22
N GLN A 291 -4.50 -15.04 -1.40
CA GLN A 291 -3.85 -16.27 -1.84
C GLN A 291 -4.85 -17.43 -1.91
N SER A 292 -5.66 -17.61 -0.87
CA SER A 292 -6.64 -18.70 -0.82
C SER A 292 -8.03 -18.32 -1.37
N HIS A 293 -8.28 -17.03 -1.60
CA HIS A 293 -9.61 -16.45 -1.85
C HIS A 293 -10.62 -16.74 -0.74
N SER A 294 -10.15 -17.03 0.48
CA SER A 294 -11.02 -17.18 1.65
C SER A 294 -11.36 -15.82 2.25
N ILE A 295 -12.48 -15.76 2.95
CA ILE A 295 -12.84 -14.61 3.78
C ILE A 295 -12.57 -14.96 5.25
N ILE A 296 -11.98 -14.02 5.98
CA ILE A 296 -11.67 -14.16 7.39
C ILE A 296 -12.50 -13.11 8.13
N ILE A 297 -13.20 -13.53 9.16
CA ILE A 297 -14.26 -12.75 9.80
C ILE A 297 -13.98 -12.68 11.29
N ALA A 298 -14.02 -11.47 11.86
CA ALA A 298 -14.08 -11.26 13.30
C ALA A 298 -15.53 -11.39 13.76
N ASP A 299 -15.86 -12.54 14.35
CA ASP A 299 -17.22 -12.93 14.76
C ASP A 299 -17.38 -12.69 16.27
N GLN A 300 -17.51 -11.40 16.63
CA GLN A 300 -17.34 -10.92 18.01
C GLN A 300 -18.37 -11.48 18.99
N GLY A 301 -19.64 -11.58 18.61
CA GLY A 301 -20.66 -12.16 19.47
C GLY A 301 -20.40 -13.64 19.79
N ASN A 302 -19.62 -14.33 18.95
CA ASN A 302 -19.15 -15.70 19.19
C ASN A 302 -17.71 -15.78 19.72
N ARG A 303 -17.05 -14.64 19.95
CA ARG A 303 -15.68 -14.52 20.46
C ARG A 303 -14.66 -15.36 19.68
N ARG A 304 -14.74 -15.30 18.35
CA ARG A 304 -13.89 -16.10 17.45
C ARG A 304 -13.52 -15.35 16.18
N VAL A 305 -12.44 -15.80 15.55
CA VAL A 305 -12.11 -15.45 14.16
C VAL A 305 -12.29 -16.71 13.33
N ILE A 306 -13.12 -16.62 12.30
CA ILE A 306 -13.52 -17.75 11.46
C ILE A 306 -13.16 -17.50 10.00
N GLN A 307 -12.62 -18.53 9.35
CA GLN A 307 -12.34 -18.55 7.92
C GLN A 307 -13.46 -19.26 7.18
N TRP A 308 -13.86 -18.72 6.04
CA TRP A 308 -14.79 -19.34 5.10
C TRP A 308 -14.12 -19.47 3.73
N LEU A 309 -14.09 -20.70 3.22
CA LEU A 309 -13.53 -21.04 1.90
C LEU A 309 -14.44 -22.06 1.22
N ASN A 310 -15.11 -21.70 0.12
CA ASN A 310 -15.88 -22.63 -0.73
C ASN A 310 -16.74 -23.65 0.07
N GLN A 311 -17.66 -23.14 0.91
CA GLN A 311 -18.53 -23.93 1.81
C GLN A 311 -17.86 -24.67 2.96
N SER A 312 -16.53 -24.64 3.06
CA SER A 312 -15.79 -25.09 4.24
C SER A 312 -15.57 -23.93 5.21
N GLN A 313 -15.76 -24.17 6.50
CA GLN A 313 -15.48 -23.21 7.55
C GLN A 313 -14.48 -23.77 8.55
N GLN A 314 -13.60 -22.90 9.04
CA GLN A 314 -12.59 -23.25 10.02
C GLN A 314 -12.48 -22.14 11.06
N ILE A 315 -12.55 -22.50 12.34
CA ILE A 315 -12.23 -21.55 13.42
C ILE A 315 -10.71 -21.41 13.45
N LEU A 316 -10.22 -20.19 13.22
CA LEU A 316 -8.80 -19.87 13.26
C LEU A 316 -8.37 -19.50 14.68
N ILE A 317 -9.18 -18.67 15.36
CA ILE A 317 -8.91 -18.16 16.70
C ILE A 317 -10.19 -18.28 17.51
N SER A 318 -10.09 -18.79 18.74
CA SER A 318 -11.22 -18.93 19.67
C SER A 318 -10.94 -18.19 20.99
N ASN A 319 -12.00 -17.87 21.73
CA ASN A 319 -11.92 -17.18 23.03
C ASN A 319 -11.22 -15.82 22.93
N ILE A 320 -11.53 -15.06 21.88
CA ILE A 320 -10.98 -13.74 21.64
C ILE A 320 -12.11 -12.70 21.64
N ASP A 321 -11.92 -11.63 22.40
CA ASP A 321 -12.83 -10.48 22.40
C ASP A 321 -12.44 -9.58 21.22
N CYS A 322 -12.68 -10.07 20.00
CA CYS A 322 -12.21 -9.44 18.76
C CYS A 322 -13.06 -8.21 18.39
N ASN A 323 -12.39 -7.12 17.97
CA ASN A 323 -13.08 -5.93 17.47
C ASN A 323 -12.63 -5.55 16.06
N GLY A 324 -11.33 -5.42 15.85
CA GLY A 324 -10.69 -5.15 14.56
C GLY A 324 -9.87 -6.33 14.08
N LEU A 325 -9.78 -6.47 12.76
CA LEU A 325 -9.10 -7.57 12.07
C LEU A 325 -8.21 -7.01 10.96
N ALA A 326 -6.98 -7.48 10.88
CA ALA A 326 -6.11 -7.19 9.75
C ALA A 326 -5.32 -8.44 9.35
N MET A 327 -4.93 -8.49 8.09
CA MET A 327 -4.04 -9.53 7.57
C MET A 327 -2.92 -8.86 6.78
N ASP A 328 -1.67 -9.25 7.06
CA ASP A 328 -0.53 -8.74 6.30
C ASP A 328 -0.20 -9.61 5.07
N LYS A 329 0.69 -9.11 4.21
CA LYS A 329 1.13 -9.80 3.00
C LYS A 329 1.83 -11.15 3.22
N HIS A 330 2.27 -11.43 4.44
CA HIS A 330 2.91 -12.69 4.81
C HIS A 330 1.91 -13.70 5.38
N GLY A 331 0.62 -13.36 5.43
CA GLY A 331 -0.44 -14.22 5.93
C GLY A 331 -0.52 -14.27 7.47
N PHE A 332 0.04 -13.27 8.17
CA PHE A 332 -0.25 -13.13 9.60
C PHE A 332 -1.59 -12.44 9.81
N ILE A 333 -2.37 -12.96 10.76
CA ILE A 333 -3.63 -12.38 11.21
C ILE A 333 -3.35 -11.58 12.47
N TYR A 334 -3.85 -10.35 12.49
CA TYR A 334 -3.81 -9.46 13.63
C TYR A 334 -5.24 -9.23 14.10
N VAL A 335 -5.44 -9.25 15.41
CA VAL A 335 -6.76 -9.03 16.01
C VAL A 335 -6.58 -8.14 17.23
N SER A 336 -7.39 -7.09 17.34
CA SER A 336 -7.52 -6.35 18.59
C SER A 336 -8.42 -7.14 19.55
N ASP A 337 -7.84 -7.51 20.68
CA ASP A 337 -8.49 -8.25 21.76
C ASP A 337 -8.82 -7.25 22.88
N TYR A 338 -10.04 -6.70 22.85
CA TYR A 338 -10.42 -5.64 23.80
C TYR A 338 -10.52 -6.16 25.24
N GLY A 339 -10.81 -7.46 25.43
CA GLY A 339 -10.81 -8.10 26.74
C GLY A 339 -9.41 -8.23 27.34
N LYS A 340 -8.36 -8.16 26.51
CA LYS A 340 -6.95 -8.18 26.93
C LYS A 340 -6.24 -6.83 26.78
N ASN A 341 -6.91 -5.79 26.30
CA ASN A 341 -6.32 -4.48 26.01
C ASN A 341 -5.04 -4.61 25.17
N ALA A 342 -5.07 -5.46 24.14
CA ALA A 342 -3.91 -5.80 23.34
C ALA A 342 -4.27 -6.02 21.86
N VAL A 343 -3.28 -5.87 20.99
CA VAL A 343 -3.32 -6.47 19.65
C VAL A 343 -2.45 -7.71 19.66
N ARG A 344 -3.01 -8.81 19.18
CA ARG A 344 -2.34 -10.11 19.10
C ARG A 344 -2.20 -10.52 17.64
N ARG A 345 -1.14 -11.26 17.34
CA ARG A 345 -0.80 -11.77 16.01
C ARG A 345 -0.69 -13.28 16.01
N TRP A 346 -1.24 -13.93 14.98
CA TRP A 346 -1.10 -15.35 14.69
C TRP A 346 -0.54 -15.55 13.30
N LYS A 347 0.25 -16.61 13.11
CA LYS A 347 0.53 -17.12 11.78
C LYS A 347 -0.60 -18.06 11.35
N MET A 348 -1.04 -17.96 10.10
CA MET A 348 -2.01 -18.91 9.55
C MET A 348 -1.57 -20.36 9.76
N GLY A 349 -2.48 -21.18 10.30
CA GLY A 349 -2.24 -22.58 10.63
C GLY A 349 -1.61 -22.84 12.01
N GLU A 350 -1.23 -21.81 12.77
CA GLU A 350 -0.78 -21.96 14.15
C GLU A 350 -1.96 -21.88 15.14
N TYR A 351 -2.03 -22.86 16.04
CA TYR A 351 -3.04 -22.94 17.10
C TYR A 351 -2.39 -22.64 18.45
N ASN A 352 -2.20 -21.36 18.75
CA ASN A 352 -1.60 -20.86 19.99
C ASN A 352 -2.35 -19.63 20.51
N ASP A 353 -1.93 -19.11 21.67
CA ASP A 353 -2.49 -17.88 22.25
C ASP A 353 -2.01 -16.60 21.53
N GLY A 354 -1.43 -16.69 20.33
CA GLY A 354 -0.94 -15.54 19.60
C GLY A 354 0.18 -14.80 20.34
N ILE A 355 0.79 -13.87 19.62
CA ILE A 355 1.87 -13.03 20.15
C ILE A 355 1.31 -11.62 20.35
N ILE A 356 1.44 -11.07 21.55
CA ILE A 356 1.11 -9.66 21.79
C ILE A 356 2.11 -8.80 21.02
N VAL A 357 1.61 -7.96 20.13
CA VAL A 357 2.41 -7.05 19.29
C VAL A 357 2.19 -5.58 19.64
N ALA A 358 1.11 -5.26 20.36
CA ALA A 358 0.86 -3.93 20.93
C ALA A 358 0.00 -4.04 22.20
N GLY A 359 0.23 -3.15 23.18
CA GLY A 359 -0.51 -3.11 24.43
C GLY A 359 -0.22 -4.29 25.37
N GLY A 360 -1.25 -4.82 26.02
CA GLY A 360 -1.16 -5.99 26.90
C GLY A 360 -0.69 -5.71 28.33
N ASN A 361 -0.51 -4.44 28.70
CA ASN A 361 -0.08 -4.02 30.05
C ASN A 361 -1.26 -3.54 30.92
N GLY A 362 -2.46 -4.06 30.67
CA GLY A 362 -3.69 -3.66 31.35
C GLY A 362 -4.43 -2.50 30.68
N GLU A 363 -5.60 -2.17 31.23
CA GLU A 363 -6.40 -1.01 30.82
C GLU A 363 -5.74 0.28 31.32
N GLY A 364 -5.59 1.28 30.45
CA GLY A 364 -5.08 2.59 30.83
C GLY A 364 -4.68 3.44 29.62
N ASP A 365 -4.15 4.62 29.89
CA ASP A 365 -3.78 5.64 28.90
C ASP A 365 -2.26 5.83 28.75
N HIS A 366 -1.44 5.04 29.44
CA HIS A 366 0.01 5.02 29.22
C HIS A 366 0.35 4.55 27.78
N LEU A 367 1.55 4.88 27.28
CA LEU A 367 1.96 4.58 25.91
C LEU A 367 2.08 3.07 25.60
N ASN A 368 2.18 2.25 26.65
CA ASN A 368 2.22 0.79 26.58
C ASN A 368 0.87 0.12 26.91
N GLN A 369 -0.20 0.88 27.06
CA GLN A 369 -1.55 0.42 27.44
C GLN A 369 -2.60 0.86 26.41
N PHE A 370 -3.72 0.14 26.41
CA PHE A 370 -4.93 0.49 25.66
C PHE A 370 -6.13 0.53 26.59
N ASN A 371 -7.17 1.26 26.21
CA ASN A 371 -8.51 1.16 26.78
C ASN A 371 -9.50 0.90 25.64
N HIS A 372 -9.93 -0.37 25.53
CA HIS A 372 -10.84 -0.84 24.49
C HIS A 372 -10.30 -0.66 23.05
N PRO A 373 -9.20 -1.35 22.69
CA PRO A 373 -8.63 -1.26 21.34
C PRO A 373 -9.63 -1.70 20.25
N GLY A 374 -9.67 -0.94 19.17
CA GLY A 374 -10.63 -1.04 18.08
C GLY A 374 -10.08 -1.58 16.78
N PHE A 375 -10.46 -0.95 15.68
CA PHE A 375 -9.92 -1.26 14.36
C PHE A 375 -8.40 -1.09 14.33
N ILE A 376 -7.79 -1.88 13.47
CA ILE A 376 -6.34 -1.95 13.32
C ILE A 376 -5.96 -1.84 11.85
N PHE A 377 -4.79 -1.27 11.61
CA PHE A 377 -4.11 -1.34 10.32
C PHE A 377 -2.69 -1.82 10.55
N VAL A 378 -2.17 -2.62 9.62
CA VAL A 378 -0.80 -3.13 9.68
C VAL A 378 -0.13 -2.80 8.37
N ASP A 379 0.98 -2.06 8.44
CA ASP A 379 1.77 -1.73 7.25
C ASP A 379 2.72 -2.87 6.85
N ASP A 380 3.38 -2.69 5.71
CA ASP A 380 4.32 -3.66 5.13
C ASP A 380 5.52 -3.98 6.04
N ASP A 381 5.86 -3.08 6.96
CA ASP A 381 6.93 -3.23 7.96
C ASP A 381 6.43 -3.91 9.26
N GLN A 382 5.19 -4.41 9.27
CA GLN A 382 4.50 -4.97 10.44
C GLN A 382 4.36 -3.96 11.59
N THR A 383 4.32 -2.66 11.28
CA THR A 383 3.91 -1.65 12.24
C THR A 383 2.40 -1.70 12.39
N VAL A 384 1.94 -1.76 13.63
CA VAL A 384 0.52 -1.80 13.98
C VAL A 384 0.03 -0.41 14.34
N TYR A 385 -1.07 0.01 13.73
CA TYR A 385 -1.82 1.20 14.07
C TYR A 385 -3.13 0.75 14.70
N VAL A 386 -3.48 1.33 15.85
CA VAL A 386 -4.63 0.89 16.65
C VAL A 386 -5.43 2.10 17.07
N SER A 387 -6.74 2.04 16.82
CA SER A 387 -7.68 2.98 17.43
C SER A 387 -7.88 2.61 18.89
N ASP A 388 -7.43 3.48 19.79
CA ASP A 388 -7.56 3.30 21.22
C ASP A 388 -8.83 4.03 21.68
N LEU A 389 -9.99 3.38 21.50
CA LEU A 389 -11.31 4.04 21.45
C LEU A 389 -11.55 4.92 22.67
N ASN A 390 -11.43 4.37 23.87
CA ASN A 390 -11.80 5.08 25.10
C ASN A 390 -10.74 6.08 25.54
N ASN A 391 -9.52 6.00 24.99
CA ASN A 391 -8.47 6.99 25.19
C ASN A 391 -8.45 8.07 24.11
N HIS A 392 -9.42 8.07 23.18
CA HIS A 392 -9.61 9.15 22.21
C HIS A 392 -8.37 9.44 21.35
N ARG A 393 -7.64 8.38 20.96
CA ARG A 393 -6.37 8.48 20.25
C ARG A 393 -6.13 7.32 19.30
N VAL A 394 -5.18 7.51 18.39
CA VAL A 394 -4.63 6.44 17.55
C VAL A 394 -3.16 6.24 17.94
N MET A 395 -2.79 4.99 18.15
CA MET A 395 -1.46 4.59 18.58
C MET A 395 -0.75 3.83 17.45
N LYS A 396 0.51 4.20 17.19
CA LYS A 396 1.42 3.48 16.28
C LYS A 396 2.44 2.69 17.11
N TRP A 397 2.58 1.41 16.81
CA TRP A 397 3.54 0.49 17.40
C TRP A 397 4.42 -0.10 16.31
N ARG A 398 5.71 0.27 16.31
CA ARG A 398 6.68 -0.41 15.45
C ARG A 398 6.85 -1.85 15.93
N LYS A 399 7.22 -2.73 15.01
CA LYS A 399 7.56 -4.11 15.31
C LYS A 399 8.54 -4.19 16.49
N ASP A 400 8.25 -5.08 17.44
CA ASP A 400 9.03 -5.35 18.65
C ASP A 400 9.18 -4.19 19.65
N ALA A 401 8.48 -3.06 19.44
CA ALA A 401 8.45 -1.94 20.37
C ALA A 401 7.81 -2.34 21.72
N LYS A 402 8.26 -1.72 22.81
CA LYS A 402 7.70 -1.93 24.16
C LYS A 402 6.57 -0.96 24.51
N GLU A 403 6.50 0.15 23.79
CA GLU A 403 5.47 1.17 23.90
C GLU A 403 5.19 1.75 22.52
N GLY A 404 3.99 2.31 22.35
CA GLY A 404 3.60 2.99 21.13
C GLY A 404 3.88 4.49 21.18
N ARG A 405 3.51 5.16 20.10
CA ARG A 405 3.44 6.62 20.03
C ARG A 405 2.05 7.06 19.59
N ILE A 406 1.56 8.16 20.13
CA ILE A 406 0.33 8.80 19.67
C ILE A 406 0.60 9.38 18.28
N VAL A 407 -0.28 9.09 17.32
CA VAL A 407 -0.17 9.57 15.93
C VAL A 407 -1.41 10.33 15.43
N ALA A 408 -2.51 10.27 16.17
CA ALA A 408 -3.68 11.12 15.99
C ALA A 408 -4.46 11.25 17.31
N GLY A 409 -5.05 12.41 17.57
CA GLY A 409 -5.77 12.70 18.81
C GLY A 409 -4.88 12.70 20.06
N GLY A 410 -5.40 12.21 21.19
CA GLY A 410 -4.68 12.16 22.47
C GLY A 410 -4.67 13.47 23.28
N ASN A 411 -5.42 14.49 22.86
CA ASN A 411 -5.59 15.76 23.56
C ASN A 411 -6.99 15.89 24.17
N ASP A 412 -7.42 14.87 24.91
CA ASP A 412 -8.78 14.68 25.41
C ASP A 412 -9.84 14.40 24.33
N LYS A 413 -11.02 13.97 24.79
CA LYS A 413 -12.22 13.83 23.97
C LYS A 413 -12.72 15.19 23.50
N GLY A 414 -12.92 15.36 22.21
CA GLY A 414 -13.59 16.55 21.68
C GLY A 414 -13.57 16.65 20.17
N LYS A 415 -13.96 17.82 19.66
CA LYS A 415 -14.18 18.10 18.22
C LYS A 415 -13.13 19.04 17.61
N HIS A 416 -12.18 19.53 18.41
CA HIS A 416 -11.08 20.34 17.89
C HIS A 416 -10.21 19.54 16.91
N LEU A 417 -9.38 20.22 16.11
CA LEU A 417 -8.59 19.56 15.05
C LEU A 417 -7.50 18.64 15.63
N ASN A 418 -7.03 18.88 16.85
CA ASN A 418 -6.10 18.02 17.58
C ASN A 418 -6.79 16.98 18.48
N GLN A 419 -8.12 16.86 18.41
CA GLN A 419 -8.93 15.98 19.26
C GLN A 419 -9.72 14.95 18.45
N LEU A 420 -10.00 13.81 19.09
CA LEU A 420 -10.86 12.75 18.58
C LEU A 420 -11.92 12.40 19.65
N SER A 421 -12.98 11.72 19.25
CA SER A 421 -14.05 11.23 20.11
C SER A 421 -14.40 9.79 19.71
N TYR A 422 -13.85 8.81 20.45
CA TYR A 422 -13.99 7.38 20.18
C TYR A 422 -13.59 7.01 18.74
N PRO A 423 -12.33 7.24 18.32
CA PRO A 423 -11.92 6.92 16.96
C PRO A 423 -12.16 5.44 16.65
N ALA A 424 -12.80 5.15 15.52
CA ALA A 424 -13.21 3.80 15.12
C ALA A 424 -12.25 3.24 14.05
N GLY A 425 -12.65 3.18 12.79
CA GLY A 425 -11.79 2.73 11.69
C GLY A 425 -10.59 3.64 11.48
N LEU A 426 -9.48 3.04 11.04
CA LEU A 426 -8.33 3.78 10.53
C LEU A 426 -7.72 3.06 9.33
N ILE A 427 -7.10 3.82 8.44
CA ILE A 427 -6.23 3.32 7.36
C ILE A 427 -5.01 4.22 7.23
N VAL A 428 -3.91 3.68 6.71
CA VAL A 428 -2.69 4.43 6.45
C VAL A 428 -2.32 4.26 4.98
N ASP A 429 -2.03 5.37 4.30
CA ASP A 429 -1.62 5.33 2.89
C ASP A 429 -0.10 5.11 2.73
N ASP A 430 0.34 4.96 1.48
CA ASP A 430 1.75 4.76 1.14
C ASP A 430 2.67 5.94 1.51
N LEU A 431 2.09 7.11 1.81
CA LEU A 431 2.79 8.32 2.26
C LEU A 431 2.79 8.45 3.79
N SER A 432 2.35 7.41 4.52
CA SER A 432 2.20 7.41 5.98
C SER A 432 1.21 8.46 6.50
N GLN A 433 0.24 8.85 5.68
CA GLN A 433 -0.91 9.64 6.10
C GLN A 433 -1.96 8.72 6.73
N ILE A 434 -2.45 9.11 7.88
CA ILE A 434 -3.32 8.31 8.74
C ILE A 434 -4.71 8.91 8.66
N TYR A 435 -5.64 8.17 8.08
CA TYR A 435 -7.04 8.55 7.98
C TYR A 435 -7.80 7.85 9.09
N VAL A 436 -8.54 8.62 9.88
CA VAL A 436 -9.20 8.14 11.09
C VAL A 436 -10.66 8.52 11.01
N VAL A 437 -11.53 7.55 11.25
CA VAL A 437 -12.94 7.78 11.46
C VAL A 437 -13.14 8.21 12.92
N ASP A 438 -13.55 9.45 13.09
CA ASP A 438 -13.84 10.07 14.38
C ASP A 438 -15.33 9.85 14.71
N TRP A 439 -15.67 8.62 15.10
CA TRP A 439 -17.05 8.12 15.24
C TRP A 439 -17.94 9.07 16.03
N GLY A 440 -17.47 9.53 17.19
CA GLY A 440 -18.25 10.37 18.09
C GLY A 440 -18.48 11.80 17.58
N ASN A 441 -17.73 12.22 16.55
CA ASN A 441 -17.90 13.51 15.89
C ASN A 441 -18.43 13.37 14.45
N ASN A 442 -18.77 12.17 13.99
CA ASN A 442 -19.36 11.89 12.67
C ASN A 442 -18.52 12.40 11.49
N ARG A 443 -17.20 12.27 11.56
CA ARG A 443 -16.29 12.80 10.53
C ARG A 443 -15.12 11.87 10.26
N VAL A 444 -14.45 12.09 9.12
CA VAL A 444 -13.15 11.50 8.81
C VAL A 444 -12.10 12.60 8.82
N MET A 445 -10.99 12.32 9.47
CA MET A 445 -9.89 13.25 9.69
C MET A 445 -8.56 12.59 9.28
N ARG A 446 -7.58 13.38 8.87
CA ARG A 446 -6.26 12.93 8.42
C ARG A 446 -5.14 13.52 9.24
N TRP A 447 -4.17 12.71 9.62
CA TRP A 447 -2.89 13.15 10.20
C TRP A 447 -1.71 12.65 9.36
N TYR A 448 -0.56 13.27 9.55
CA TYR A 448 0.72 12.78 9.04
C TYR A 448 1.83 13.15 10.01
N GLU A 449 3.00 12.53 9.85
CA GLU A 449 4.10 12.64 10.81
C GLU A 449 4.52 14.10 11.03
N GLY A 450 4.56 14.51 12.31
CA GLY A 450 4.94 15.86 12.73
C GLY A 450 3.79 16.87 12.81
N LYS A 451 2.54 16.49 12.50
CA LYS A 451 1.37 17.36 12.69
C LYS A 451 0.74 17.21 14.07
N GLU A 452 0.48 18.34 14.71
CA GLU A 452 -0.24 18.42 16.00
C GLU A 452 -1.77 18.42 15.82
N GLU A 453 -2.24 18.90 14.66
CA GLU A 453 -3.65 18.99 14.29
C GLU A 453 -3.93 18.15 13.05
N GLY A 454 -5.12 17.55 13.02
CA GLY A 454 -5.62 16.81 11.87
C GLY A 454 -6.27 17.73 10.86
N GLU A 455 -6.33 17.24 9.63
CA GLU A 455 -7.00 17.88 8.51
C GLU A 455 -8.33 17.19 8.26
N PHE A 456 -9.37 17.99 8.09
CA PHE A 456 -10.70 17.49 7.81
C PHE A 456 -10.78 16.87 6.40
N ILE A 457 -11.46 15.73 6.27
CA ILE A 457 -11.64 15.01 5.00
C ILE A 457 -13.11 15.04 4.55
N VAL A 458 -14.03 14.48 5.35
CA VAL A 458 -15.49 14.43 5.07
C VAL A 458 -16.31 14.41 6.37
N GLY A 459 -17.57 14.86 6.32
CA GLY A 459 -18.49 14.93 7.48
C GLY A 459 -18.53 16.27 8.25
N GLU A 460 -18.24 17.42 7.62
CA GLU A 460 -18.15 18.72 8.33
C GLU A 460 -19.53 19.22 8.77
N ASN A 461 -20.57 18.80 8.06
CA ASN A 461 -21.94 19.26 8.25
C ASN A 461 -22.65 18.60 9.44
N GLY A 462 -21.88 17.96 10.32
CA GLY A 462 -22.37 17.27 11.50
C GLY A 462 -23.00 15.90 11.21
N GLY A 463 -23.61 15.34 12.27
CA GLY A 463 -24.27 14.05 12.21
C GLY A 463 -25.60 14.10 11.46
N GLY A 464 -25.83 13.18 10.52
CA GLY A 464 -27.09 13.07 9.78
C GLY A 464 -27.01 12.07 8.63
N ASP A 465 -28.07 12.01 7.82
CA ASP A 465 -28.27 11.06 6.73
C ASP A 465 -28.19 11.69 5.33
N GLU A 466 -27.92 12.99 5.23
CA GLU A 466 -27.69 13.66 3.94
C GLU A 466 -26.41 13.14 3.25
N SER A 467 -26.28 13.41 1.95
CA SER A 467 -25.11 12.93 1.15
C SER A 467 -23.75 13.47 1.63
N ASN A 468 -23.74 14.59 2.35
CA ASN A 468 -22.55 15.24 2.92
C ASN A 468 -22.44 15.10 4.44
N GLN A 469 -23.21 14.19 5.01
CA GLN A 469 -23.24 13.87 6.43
C GLN A 469 -22.94 12.38 6.64
N LEU A 470 -22.42 12.08 7.82
CA LEU A 470 -22.23 10.73 8.32
C LEU A 470 -22.94 10.64 9.68
N TYR A 471 -23.23 9.44 10.15
CA TYR A 471 -23.77 9.21 11.49
C TYR A 471 -23.23 7.90 12.05
N GLY A 472 -22.47 8.02 13.15
CA GLY A 472 -21.75 6.92 13.77
C GLY A 472 -20.87 6.12 12.81
N PRO A 473 -20.06 6.74 11.93
CA PRO A 473 -19.26 6.00 10.96
C PRO A 473 -18.23 5.12 11.66
N THR A 474 -17.93 3.93 11.10
CA THR A 474 -16.95 3.00 11.71
C THR A 474 -15.81 2.64 10.76
N GLY A 475 -16.02 1.72 9.81
CA GLY A 475 -15.01 1.29 8.85
C GLY A 475 -14.70 2.34 7.77
N LEU A 476 -13.46 2.33 7.26
CA LEU A 476 -13.09 3.08 6.05
C LEU A 476 -12.04 2.33 5.22
N LEU A 477 -12.02 2.59 3.91
CA LEU A 477 -11.01 2.08 2.98
C LEU A 477 -10.91 2.94 1.72
N PHE A 478 -9.82 2.78 0.98
CA PHE A 478 -9.69 3.29 -0.38
C PHE A 478 -9.92 2.17 -1.40
N ASP A 479 -10.50 2.51 -2.56
CA ASP A 479 -10.42 1.64 -3.73
C ASP A 479 -9.14 1.89 -4.54
N VAL A 480 -8.94 1.12 -5.61
CA VAL A 480 -7.78 1.22 -6.50
C VAL A 480 -7.67 2.57 -7.25
N GLU A 481 -8.71 3.40 -7.21
CA GLU A 481 -8.74 4.76 -7.78
C GLU A 481 -8.62 5.84 -6.70
N GLU A 482 -8.32 5.45 -5.46
CA GLU A 482 -8.21 6.34 -4.30
C GLU A 482 -9.54 7.02 -3.91
N ASN A 483 -10.69 6.44 -4.30
CA ASN A 483 -11.98 6.89 -3.76
C ASN A 483 -12.12 6.40 -2.30
N LEU A 484 -12.62 7.26 -1.42
CA LEU A 484 -12.82 6.94 -0.01
C LEU A 484 -14.19 6.29 0.19
N TYR A 485 -14.21 5.12 0.83
CA TYR A 485 -15.42 4.47 1.29
C TYR A 485 -15.49 4.53 2.80
N VAL A 486 -16.66 4.84 3.34
CA VAL A 486 -16.93 4.90 4.77
C VAL A 486 -18.17 4.08 5.07
N ALA A 487 -18.08 3.18 6.05
CA ALA A 487 -19.25 2.53 6.62
C ALA A 487 -19.98 3.53 7.51
N ASP A 488 -21.08 4.07 6.99
CA ASP A 488 -21.94 5.04 7.66
C ASP A 488 -22.95 4.28 8.52
N THR A 489 -22.43 3.68 9.59
CA THR A 489 -23.02 2.53 10.29
C THR A 489 -24.42 2.81 10.81
N ALA A 490 -24.68 3.94 11.45
CA ALA A 490 -26.01 4.22 12.01
C ALA A 490 -27.03 4.68 10.96
N ASN A 491 -26.60 4.87 9.71
CA ASN A 491 -27.46 5.12 8.55
C ASN A 491 -27.59 3.87 7.64
N ASP A 492 -27.12 2.70 8.08
CA ASP A 492 -27.26 1.42 7.37
C ASP A 492 -26.78 1.44 5.91
N ARG A 493 -25.66 2.13 5.65
CA ARG A 493 -25.14 2.32 4.30
C ARG A 493 -23.62 2.40 4.24
N ILE A 494 -23.07 2.15 3.06
CA ILE A 494 -21.67 2.44 2.72
C ILE A 494 -21.66 3.66 1.80
N GLN A 495 -20.94 4.70 2.20
CA GLN A 495 -20.80 5.94 1.43
C GLN A 495 -19.49 5.96 0.66
N LYS A 496 -19.55 6.29 -0.63
CA LYS A 496 -18.38 6.52 -1.49
C LYS A 496 -18.21 8.02 -1.74
N PHE A 497 -17.05 8.56 -1.38
CA PHE A 497 -16.62 9.90 -1.73
C PHE A 497 -15.60 9.80 -2.87
N GLU A 498 -15.92 10.44 -3.99
CA GLU A 498 -15.05 10.40 -5.17
C GLU A 498 -13.88 11.36 -5.03
N ILE A 499 -12.71 10.94 -5.50
CA ILE A 499 -11.52 11.79 -5.56
C ILE A 499 -11.75 13.00 -6.49
N ILE A 500 -11.20 14.15 -6.11
CA ILE A 500 -11.13 15.37 -6.92
C ILE A 500 -9.71 15.39 -7.51
N LEU A 501 -9.61 15.23 -8.82
CA LEU A 501 -8.36 15.26 -9.58
C LEU A 501 -7.91 16.69 -9.87
#